data_AF-A0A0J8S406-F1
#
_entry.id   AF-A0A0J8S406-F1
#
_cell.length_a   1.000
_cell.length_b   1.000
_cell.length_c   1.000
_cell.angle_alpha   90.00
_cell.angle_beta   90.00
_cell.angle_gamma   90.00
#
_symmetry.space_group_name_H-M   'P 1'
#
loop_
_entity.id
_entity.type
_entity.pdbx_description
1 polymer ?
#
loop_
_entity_poly.entity_id
_entity_poly.type
_entity_poly.pdbx_seq_one_letter_code
_entity_poly.pdbx_strand_id
1 'polypeptide(L)'
;MQQCDYLVWTTYKGQIPCPITWAGSHCLVTMSKALDAAKTQLRNIKNAPGKFTEHVVEGTRIIPSMTKDHQIPVRVDAAKYDAMTKLLNVVLQVNSKPQSPGLQEWIKKHSTHAKLATAKFDTAAEDKNAEYHRVLDELIAQGKENLKNGEKAD
;
A
#
# COMPACT_ATOMS: atom_id res chain seq x y z
N MET A 1 -36.97 -6.36 26.66
CA MET A 1 -37.33 -6.80 25.29
C MET A 1 -37.81 -5.58 24.56
N GLN A 2 -37.05 -5.08 23.59
CA GLN A 2 -37.38 -3.82 22.91
C GLN A 2 -37.25 -4.03 21.39
N GLN A 3 -38.40 -4.40 20.84
CA GLN A 3 -39.01 -3.99 19.56
C GLN A 3 -38.07 -3.54 18.42
N CYS A 4 -38.04 -4.35 17.36
CA CYS A 4 -37.56 -3.96 16.05
C CYS A 4 -38.74 -3.44 15.23
N ASP A 5 -38.74 -2.15 14.89
CA ASP A 5 -39.66 -1.57 13.91
C ASP A 5 -38.93 -1.34 12.57
N TYR A 6 -39.56 -1.88 11.53
CA TYR A 6 -39.19 -1.72 10.12
C TYR A 6 -39.41 -0.29 9.65
N LEU A 7 -38.44 0.26 8.91
CA LEU A 7 -38.68 1.35 7.97
C LEU A 7 -38.07 0.99 6.61
N VAL A 8 -38.97 0.80 5.64
CA VAL A 8 -38.74 0.85 4.20
C VAL A 8 -38.31 2.28 3.82
N TRP A 9 -37.56 2.48 2.73
CA TRP A 9 -37.76 3.51 1.67
C TRP A 9 -36.52 3.64 0.76
N THR A 10 -36.76 3.33 -0.53
CA THR A 10 -36.27 3.95 -1.77
C THR A 10 -34.78 3.99 -2.17
N THR A 11 -34.56 3.45 -3.38
CA THR A 11 -33.55 3.81 -4.38
C THR A 11 -33.38 5.32 -4.59
N TYR A 12 -32.15 5.82 -4.49
CA TYR A 12 -31.68 7.00 -5.24
C TYR A 12 -30.19 6.88 -5.56
N LYS A 13 -29.85 7.00 -6.85
CA LYS A 13 -28.51 7.36 -7.32
C LYS A 13 -28.17 8.72 -6.71
N GLY A 14 -27.08 8.83 -5.97
CA GLY A 14 -26.68 10.12 -5.41
C GLY A 14 -25.52 9.96 -4.46
N GLN A 15 -24.42 10.63 -4.80
CA GLN A 15 -23.31 10.97 -3.92
C GLN A 15 -23.82 11.32 -2.52
N ILE A 16 -23.41 10.55 -1.51
CA ILE A 16 -23.75 10.84 -0.11
C ILE A 16 -22.72 11.87 0.39
N PRO A 17 -23.12 13.09 0.76
CA PRO A 17 -22.26 13.97 1.55
C PRO A 17 -22.20 13.39 2.97
N CYS A 18 -21.02 12.95 3.41
CA CYS A 18 -20.82 12.42 4.75
C CYS A 18 -21.11 13.53 5.79
N PRO A 19 -22.03 13.32 6.76
CA PRO A 19 -22.23 14.27 7.83
C PRO A 19 -21.06 14.21 8.81
N ILE A 20 -20.55 15.40 9.13
CA ILE A 20 -19.48 15.65 10.10
C ILE A 20 -20.06 15.37 11.50
N THR A 21 -19.86 14.16 12.02
CA THR A 21 -19.76 13.82 13.45
C THR A 21 -19.34 12.35 13.51
N TRP A 22 -18.30 12.00 14.30
CA TRP A 22 -17.58 10.70 14.31
C TRP A 22 -16.48 10.49 13.24
N ALA A 23 -15.78 11.56 12.86
CA ALA A 23 -14.72 11.53 11.82
C ALA A 23 -13.41 10.79 12.20
N GLY A 24 -13.25 10.30 13.44
CA GLY A 24 -11.97 9.72 13.88
C GLY A 24 -11.75 8.24 13.55
N SER A 25 -12.80 7.40 13.57
CA SER A 25 -12.62 5.93 13.49
C SER A 25 -12.98 5.32 12.13
N HIS A 26 -13.91 5.90 11.35
CA HIS A 26 -14.32 5.33 10.06
C HIS A 26 -13.28 5.52 8.94
N CYS A 27 -12.45 6.57 8.99
CA CYS A 27 -11.40 6.79 7.99
C CYS A 27 -10.27 5.75 8.13
N LEU A 28 -9.89 5.43 9.38
CA LEU A 28 -8.82 4.47 9.71
C LEU A 28 -9.11 3.03 9.25
N VAL A 29 -10.37 2.59 9.38
CA VAL A 29 -10.79 1.24 8.97
C VAL A 29 -10.76 1.08 7.44
N THR A 30 -11.11 2.14 6.72
CA THR A 30 -11.15 2.14 5.25
C THR A 30 -9.75 2.20 4.63
N MET A 31 -8.83 2.93 5.27
CA MET A 31 -7.42 3.05 4.85
C MET A 31 -6.63 1.74 5.01
N SER A 32 -6.82 1.07 6.14
CA SER A 32 -6.15 -0.21 6.42
C SER A 32 -6.56 -1.29 5.41
N LYS A 33 -7.85 -1.33 5.04
CA LYS A 33 -8.40 -2.26 4.04
C LYS A 33 -7.77 -2.11 2.66
N ALA A 34 -7.48 -0.88 2.23
CA ALA A 34 -6.86 -0.65 0.92
C ALA A 34 -5.44 -1.20 0.85
N LEU A 35 -4.66 -1.04 1.92
CA LEU A 35 -3.32 -1.62 2.02
C LEU A 35 -3.35 -3.14 2.18
N ASP A 36 -4.30 -3.70 2.92
CA ASP A 36 -4.47 -5.17 3.02
C ASP A 36 -4.90 -5.81 1.70
N ALA A 37 -5.78 -5.15 0.94
CA ALA A 37 -6.14 -5.57 -0.40
C ALA A 37 -4.92 -5.51 -1.34
N ALA A 38 -4.15 -4.41 -1.28
CA ALA A 38 -2.92 -4.28 -2.05
C ALA A 38 -1.90 -5.36 -1.70
N LYS A 39 -1.69 -5.65 -0.42
CA LYS A 39 -0.83 -6.75 0.07
C LYS A 39 -1.22 -8.08 -0.59
N THR A 40 -2.51 -8.39 -0.57
CA THR A 40 -3.04 -9.62 -1.17
C THR A 40 -2.80 -9.66 -2.68
N GLN A 41 -3.02 -8.54 -3.37
CA GLN A 41 -2.76 -8.44 -4.81
C GLN A 41 -1.28 -8.59 -5.14
N LEU A 42 -0.38 -7.96 -4.37
CA LEU A 42 1.07 -8.05 -4.56
C LEU A 42 1.58 -9.48 -4.34
N ARG A 43 1.12 -10.16 -3.29
CA ARG A 43 1.41 -11.59 -3.04
C ARG A 43 0.96 -12.52 -4.17
N ASN A 44 -0.16 -12.19 -4.82
CA ASN A 44 -0.68 -12.97 -5.94
C ASN A 44 0.05 -12.73 -7.28
N ILE A 45 1.05 -11.83 -7.33
CA ILE A 45 1.86 -11.62 -8.53
C ILE A 45 2.83 -12.80 -8.69
N LYS A 46 2.57 -13.64 -9.69
CA LYS A 46 3.49 -14.72 -10.08
C LYS A 46 4.88 -14.14 -10.39
N ASN A 47 5.91 -14.78 -9.84
CA ASN A 47 7.32 -14.41 -10.01
C ASN A 47 7.69 -13.01 -9.47
N ALA A 48 6.90 -12.41 -8.58
CA ALA A 48 7.26 -11.18 -7.89
C ALA A 48 8.63 -11.23 -7.20
N PRO A 49 8.95 -12.24 -6.35
CA PRO A 49 10.25 -12.31 -5.66
C PRO A 49 11.43 -12.38 -6.64
N GLY A 50 11.25 -13.01 -7.80
CA GLY A 50 12.29 -13.10 -8.83
C GLY A 50 12.64 -11.76 -9.49
N LYS A 51 11.85 -10.70 -9.28
CA LYS A 51 12.15 -9.35 -9.78
C LYS A 51 13.02 -8.53 -8.83
N PHE A 52 13.18 -8.97 -7.59
CA PHE A 52 14.06 -8.34 -6.62
C PHE A 52 15.46 -8.89 -6.85
N THR A 53 16.22 -8.22 -7.71
CA THR A 53 17.58 -8.61 -8.08
C THR A 53 18.56 -7.50 -7.78
N GLU A 54 19.82 -7.85 -7.55
CA GLU A 54 20.92 -6.90 -7.33
C GLU A 54 21.14 -5.90 -8.47
N HIS A 55 20.73 -6.27 -9.69
CA HIS A 55 20.88 -5.41 -10.87
C HIS A 55 19.73 -4.42 -11.08
N VAL A 56 18.71 -4.41 -10.20
CA VAL A 56 17.62 -3.44 -10.37
C VAL A 56 18.16 -2.04 -10.09
N VAL A 57 17.99 -1.16 -11.08
CA VAL A 57 18.41 0.24 -10.98
C VAL A 57 17.55 0.97 -9.95
N GLU A 58 18.18 1.76 -9.10
CA GLU A 58 17.49 2.60 -8.12
C GLU A 58 16.44 3.49 -8.78
N GLY A 59 15.27 3.62 -8.14
CA GLY A 59 14.09 4.31 -8.66
C GLY A 59 13.27 3.49 -9.65
N THR A 60 13.71 2.28 -10.02
CA THR A 60 12.96 1.43 -10.94
C THR A 60 11.80 0.74 -10.23
N ARG A 61 10.63 0.78 -10.85
CA ARG A 61 9.45 0.05 -10.38
C ARG A 61 9.67 -1.46 -10.49
N ILE A 62 9.60 -2.17 -9.37
CA ILE A 62 9.71 -3.63 -9.31
C ILE A 62 8.32 -4.25 -9.52
N ILE A 63 7.34 -3.78 -8.74
CA ILE A 63 5.95 -4.26 -8.76
C ILE A 63 4.95 -3.13 -8.44
N PRO A 64 3.69 -3.21 -8.91
CA PRO A 64 3.23 -4.08 -9.98
C PRO A 64 3.82 -3.69 -11.35
N SER A 65 3.62 -4.55 -12.36
CA SER A 65 3.90 -4.18 -13.74
C SER A 65 3.10 -2.94 -14.13
N MET A 66 3.65 -2.09 -15.02
CA MET A 66 2.98 -0.89 -15.52
C MET A 66 1.54 -1.15 -16.02
N THR A 67 1.29 -2.33 -16.59
CA THR A 67 -0.05 -2.73 -17.08
C THR A 67 -1.09 -2.94 -15.99
N LYS A 68 -0.66 -3.29 -14.77
CA LYS A 68 -1.52 -3.54 -13.60
C LYS A 68 -1.45 -2.42 -12.56
N ASP A 69 -0.69 -1.37 -12.84
CA ASP A 69 -0.46 -0.24 -11.95
C ASP A 69 -1.76 0.48 -11.55
N HIS A 70 -2.73 0.56 -12.46
CA HIS A 70 -4.03 1.16 -12.18
C HIS A 70 -4.94 0.31 -11.28
N GLN A 71 -4.61 -0.97 -11.07
CA GLN A 71 -5.42 -1.90 -10.29
C GLN A 71 -4.97 -1.97 -8.82
N ILE A 72 -3.73 -1.57 -8.53
CA ILE A 72 -3.16 -1.60 -7.18
C ILE A 72 -2.87 -0.15 -6.77
N PRO A 73 -3.36 0.33 -5.62
CA PRO A 73 -3.18 1.72 -5.23
C PRO A 73 -1.75 2.08 -4.79
N VAL A 74 -0.87 1.08 -4.64
CA VAL A 74 0.53 1.23 -4.21
C VAL A 74 1.46 0.46 -5.15
N ARG A 75 2.70 0.91 -5.22
CA ARG A 75 3.80 0.30 -5.98
C ARG A 75 5.03 0.15 -5.09
N VAL A 76 5.87 -0.82 -5.41
CA VAL A 76 7.18 -1.03 -4.80
C VAL A 76 8.25 -0.73 -5.83
N ASP A 77 9.06 0.26 -5.52
CA ASP A 77 10.18 0.71 -6.32
C ASP A 77 11.48 0.26 -5.65
N ALA A 78 12.51 -0.05 -6.46
CA ALA A 78 13.84 -0.33 -5.96
C ALA A 78 14.49 0.96 -5.47
N ALA A 79 15.20 0.89 -4.35
CA ALA A 79 16.12 1.92 -3.93
C ALA A 79 17.55 1.40 -4.05
N LYS A 80 18.41 1.78 -3.10
CA LYS A 80 19.81 1.41 -3.06
C LYS A 80 20.00 -0.07 -2.77
N TYR A 81 20.76 -0.75 -3.63
CA TYR A 81 21.32 -2.07 -3.34
C TYR A 81 22.64 -1.93 -2.57
N ASP A 82 22.82 -2.75 -1.54
CA ASP A 82 24.06 -2.87 -0.81
C ASP A 82 24.73 -4.19 -1.14
N ALA A 83 25.82 -4.13 -1.92
CA ALA A 83 26.56 -5.30 -2.35
C ALA A 83 27.30 -6.02 -1.20
N MET A 84 27.58 -5.32 -0.09
CA MET A 84 28.26 -5.91 1.07
C MET A 84 27.33 -6.81 1.87
N THR A 85 26.09 -6.36 2.05
CA THR A 85 25.06 -7.08 2.82
C THR A 85 24.11 -7.90 1.95
N LYS A 86 24.19 -7.75 0.63
CA LYS A 86 23.27 -8.34 -0.37
C LYS A 86 21.80 -7.94 -0.15
N LEU A 87 21.58 -6.83 0.53
CA LEU A 87 20.27 -6.28 0.83
C LEU A 87 19.89 -5.25 -0.23
N LEU A 88 18.73 -5.45 -0.85
CA LEU A 88 18.08 -4.49 -1.72
C LEU A 88 17.09 -3.65 -0.91
N ASN A 89 17.34 -2.36 -0.77
CA ASN A 89 16.35 -1.46 -0.20
C ASN A 89 15.18 -1.31 -1.18
N VAL A 90 13.97 -1.41 -0.67
CA VAL A 90 12.74 -1.26 -1.44
C VAL A 90 11.83 -0.24 -0.79
N VAL A 91 11.10 0.48 -1.62
CA VAL A 91 10.29 1.62 -1.23
C VAL A 91 8.87 1.37 -1.67
N LEU A 92 7.94 1.40 -0.71
CA LEU A 92 6.52 1.44 -1.00
C LEU A 92 6.13 2.89 -1.30
N GLN A 93 5.64 3.15 -2.50
CA GLN A 93 5.08 4.43 -2.90
C GLN A 93 3.61 4.30 -3.24
N VAL A 94 2.85 5.36 -3.03
CA VAL A 94 1.45 5.41 -3.45
C VAL A 94 1.38 5.77 -4.93
N ASN A 95 0.53 5.09 -5.69
CA ASN A 95 0.36 5.40 -7.10
C ASN A 95 -0.40 6.73 -7.30
N SER A 96 -0.24 7.40 -8.43
CA SER A 96 -0.81 8.74 -8.70
C SER A 96 -2.33 8.80 -8.71
N LYS A 97 -3.02 7.66 -8.91
CA LYS A 97 -4.48 7.55 -8.89
C LYS A 97 -4.93 6.43 -7.94
N PRO A 98 -4.79 6.59 -6.62
CA PRO A 98 -5.26 5.56 -5.70
C PRO A 98 -6.78 5.61 -5.61
N GLN A 99 -7.43 4.44 -5.67
CA GLN A 99 -8.89 4.36 -5.59
C GLN A 99 -9.43 4.60 -4.18
N SER A 100 -8.59 4.54 -3.14
CA SER A 100 -9.00 4.71 -1.75
C SER A 100 -8.90 6.18 -1.30
N PRO A 101 -9.93 6.73 -0.62
CA PRO A 101 -9.95 8.13 -0.17
C PRO A 101 -8.73 8.54 0.67
N GLY A 102 -8.33 7.73 1.65
CA GLY A 102 -7.22 8.13 2.53
C GLY A 102 -5.84 8.14 1.86
N LEU A 103 -5.62 7.31 0.84
CA LEU A 103 -4.40 7.42 0.03
C LEU A 103 -4.43 8.67 -0.87
N GLN A 104 -5.61 9.09 -1.33
CA GLN A 104 -5.75 10.35 -2.08
C GLN A 104 -5.43 11.56 -1.18
N GLU A 105 -5.91 11.55 0.06
CA GLU A 105 -5.59 12.59 1.06
C GLU A 105 -4.09 12.64 1.38
N TRP A 106 -3.46 11.48 1.56
CA TRP A 106 -2.02 11.41 1.82
C TRP A 106 -1.20 11.94 0.64
N ILE A 107 -1.55 11.59 -0.60
CA ILE A 107 -0.88 12.13 -1.80
C ILE A 107 -1.05 13.64 -1.90
N LYS A 108 -2.24 14.18 -1.57
CA LYS A 108 -2.45 15.64 -1.56
C LYS A 108 -1.52 16.34 -0.56
N LYS A 109 -1.17 15.67 0.54
CA LYS A 109 -0.28 16.19 1.58
C LYS A 109 1.21 16.06 1.23
N HIS A 110 1.63 14.94 0.63
CA HIS A 110 3.05 14.59 0.49
C HIS A 110 3.58 14.47 -0.95
N SER A 111 2.70 14.42 -1.96
CA SER A 111 3.00 14.14 -3.38
C SER A 111 3.11 12.64 -3.75
N THR A 112 3.10 12.37 -5.05
CA THR A 112 3.10 11.03 -5.66
C THR A 112 4.48 10.36 -5.70
N HIS A 113 5.54 11.12 -5.40
CA HIS A 113 6.90 10.63 -5.25
C HIS A 113 7.29 10.40 -3.78
N ALA A 114 6.39 10.68 -2.84
CA ALA A 114 6.67 10.45 -1.44
C ALA A 114 6.74 8.96 -1.13
N LYS A 115 7.69 8.60 -0.28
CA LYS A 115 7.90 7.24 0.21
C LYS A 115 6.91 7.00 1.33
N LEU A 116 6.06 5.99 1.18
CA LEU A 116 5.11 5.61 2.21
C LEU A 116 5.78 4.71 3.25
N ALA A 117 6.60 3.76 2.82
CA ALA A 117 7.36 2.88 3.70
C ALA A 117 8.64 2.43 3.00
N THR A 118 9.64 2.01 3.78
CA THR A 118 10.89 1.46 3.26
C THR A 118 11.23 0.18 4.00
N ALA A 119 11.76 -0.80 3.27
CA ALA A 119 12.17 -2.07 3.84
C ALA A 119 13.40 -2.60 3.10
N LYS A 120 14.02 -3.63 3.65
CA LYS A 120 15.20 -4.27 3.06
C LYS A 120 14.86 -5.70 2.67
N PHE A 121 15.11 -6.04 1.41
CA PHE A 121 14.93 -7.38 0.87
C PHE A 121 16.27 -8.07 0.73
N ASP A 122 16.43 -9.22 1.37
CA ASP A 122 17.62 -10.04 1.21
C ASP A 122 17.59 -10.81 -0.13
N THR A 123 18.45 -10.39 -1.06
CA THR A 123 18.56 -11.03 -2.39
C THR A 123 19.26 -12.39 -2.34
N ALA A 124 19.97 -12.68 -1.24
CA ALA A 124 20.70 -13.91 -0.99
C ALA A 124 19.92 -14.92 -0.13
N ALA A 125 18.70 -14.59 0.30
CA ALA A 125 17.84 -15.49 1.05
C ALA A 125 17.60 -16.80 0.29
N GLU A 126 17.68 -17.93 1.01
CA GLU A 126 17.41 -19.27 0.45
C GLU A 126 15.97 -19.39 -0.07
N ASP A 127 15.00 -18.89 0.70
CA ASP A 127 13.60 -18.78 0.29
C ASP A 127 13.24 -17.31 0.01
N LYS A 128 13.43 -16.91 -1.24
CA LYS A 128 13.07 -15.57 -1.73
C LYS A 128 11.57 -15.26 -1.61
N ASN A 129 10.71 -16.28 -1.59
CA ASN A 129 9.27 -16.08 -1.49
C ASN A 129 8.86 -15.78 -0.05
N ALA A 130 9.43 -16.52 0.92
CA ALA A 130 9.25 -16.22 2.34
C ALA A 130 9.79 -14.83 2.68
N GLU A 131 10.98 -14.48 2.19
CA GLU A 131 11.58 -13.17 2.38
C GLU A 131 10.71 -12.06 1.77
N TYR A 132 10.19 -12.29 0.56
CA TYR A 132 9.29 -11.34 -0.09
C TYR A 132 8.01 -11.10 0.72
N HIS A 133 7.40 -12.15 1.28
CA HIS A 133 6.23 -12.01 2.13
C HIS A 133 6.55 -11.26 3.43
N ARG A 134 7.72 -11.51 4.04
CA ARG A 134 8.20 -10.79 5.22
C ARG A 134 8.33 -9.29 4.93
N VAL A 135 9.00 -8.96 3.83
CA VAL A 135 9.24 -7.56 3.40
C VAL A 135 7.94 -6.85 3.06
N LEU A 136 7.00 -7.51 2.36
CA LEU A 136 5.69 -6.93 2.10
C LEU A 136 4.92 -6.65 3.40
N ASP A 137 5.02 -7.54 4.38
CA ASP A 137 4.33 -7.38 5.66
C ASP A 137 4.87 -6.20 6.44
N GLU A 138 6.18 -6.03 6.43
CA GLU A 138 6.88 -4.90 7.01
C GLU A 138 6.49 -3.58 6.31
N LEU A 139 6.52 -3.53 4.97
CA LEU A 139 6.13 -2.35 4.19
C LEU A 139 4.66 -1.95 4.45
N ILE A 140 3.76 -2.92 4.54
CA ILE A 140 2.34 -2.67 4.76
C ILE A 140 2.07 -2.24 6.19
N ALA A 141 2.74 -2.83 7.18
CA ALA A 141 2.64 -2.43 8.57
C ALA A 141 3.12 -0.98 8.76
N GLN A 142 4.32 -0.66 8.31
CA GLN A 142 4.87 0.70 8.34
C GLN A 142 4.00 1.67 7.54
N GLY A 143 3.54 1.27 6.35
CA GLY A 143 2.68 2.12 5.53
C GLY A 143 1.35 2.44 6.21
N LYS A 144 0.77 1.50 6.95
CA LYS A 144 -0.42 1.77 7.77
C LYS A 144 -0.10 2.77 8.87
N GLU A 145 0.99 2.62 9.59
CA GLU A 145 1.39 3.55 10.66
C GLU A 145 1.65 4.95 10.11
N ASN A 146 2.38 5.06 9.00
CA ASN A 146 2.67 6.34 8.36
C ASN A 146 1.41 6.99 7.79
N LEU A 147 0.44 6.22 7.30
CA LEU A 147 -0.87 6.76 6.93
C LEU A 147 -1.66 7.28 8.13
N LYS A 148 -1.59 6.59 9.28
CA LYS A 148 -2.26 7.02 10.51
C LYS A 148 -1.68 8.32 11.05
N ASN A 149 -0.35 8.43 11.04
CA ASN A 149 0.35 9.63 11.52
C ASN A 149 0.37 10.74 10.45
N GLY A 150 0.06 10.40 9.19
CA GLY A 150 0.18 11.30 8.06
C GLY A 150 1.62 11.71 7.81
N GLU A 151 2.56 10.79 8.01
CA GLU A 151 4.00 10.92 7.84
C GLU A 151 4.46 10.22 6.57
N LYS A 152 5.70 10.50 6.15
CA LYS A 152 6.39 9.84 5.03
C LYS A 152 7.64 9.14 5.56
N ALA A 153 8.04 8.07 4.90
CA ALA A 153 9.33 7.45 5.18
C ALA A 153 10.47 8.31 4.61
N ASP A 154 11.62 8.30 5.31
CA ASP A 154 12.86 9.00 4.89
C ASP A 154 13.58 8.28 3.74
#